data_AF-A0A5S9MJU8-F1
#
_entry.id   AF-A0A5S9MJU8-F1
#
_cell.length_a   1.000
_cell.length_b   1.000
_cell.length_c   1.000
_cell.angle_alpha   90.00
_cell.angle_beta   90.00
_cell.angle_gamma   90.00
#
_symmetry.space_group_name_H-M   'P 1'
#
loop_
_entity.id
_entity.type
_entity.pdbx_description
1 polymer ?
#
loop_
_entity_poly.entity_id
_entity_poly.type
_entity_poly.pdbx_seq_one_letter_code
_entity_poly.pdbx_strand_id
1 'polypeptide(L)'
;MPEMWGVRELTGDVIMLSDDDDYFTPCHIERMSKALEDADFVFSDAEIVSFEEKGATRFPLSRRLFAYTADIEDMRVFSTYVPSGSMYKRCIHDEIGYFDPAMHHYWDWDFFCVYHSMPESNECQRRA
;
A
#
# COMPACT_ATOMS: atom_id res chain seq x y z
N MET A 1 -7.51 -6.48 19.49
CA MET A 1 -6.52 -6.49 18.41
C MET A 1 -7.08 -5.59 17.30
N PRO A 2 -6.83 -4.27 17.36
CA PRO A 2 -7.63 -3.30 16.59
C PRO A 2 -7.34 -3.14 15.10
N GLU A 3 -6.15 -3.56 14.66
CA GLU A 3 -5.58 -3.06 13.40
C GLU A 3 -6.19 -3.68 12.13
N MET A 4 -6.95 -4.79 12.25
CA MET A 4 -7.56 -5.49 11.10
C MET A 4 -9.04 -5.19 10.89
N TRP A 5 -9.69 -4.46 11.80
CA TRP A 5 -11.12 -4.15 11.64
C TRP A 5 -11.37 -3.34 10.39
N GLY A 6 -10.45 -2.44 10.03
CA GLY A 6 -10.55 -1.61 8.84
C GLY A 6 -10.86 -2.43 7.60
N VAL A 7 -10.04 -3.44 7.28
CA VAL A 7 -10.19 -4.29 6.09
C VAL A 7 -11.42 -5.20 6.16
N ARG A 8 -11.71 -5.78 7.32
CA ARG A 8 -12.81 -6.76 7.48
C ARG A 8 -14.19 -6.17 7.32
N GLU A 9 -14.35 -4.89 7.63
CA GLU A 9 -15.63 -4.17 7.52
C GLU A 9 -15.82 -3.52 6.14
N LEU A 10 -14.85 -3.63 5.22
CA LEU A 10 -14.96 -3.06 3.88
C LEU A 10 -15.97 -3.83 3.02
N THR A 11 -16.89 -3.09 2.43
CA THR A 11 -17.89 -3.63 1.49
C THR A 11 -17.49 -3.49 0.02
N GLY A 12 -16.54 -2.61 -0.28
CA GLY A 12 -16.03 -2.36 -1.64
C GLY A 12 -15.10 -3.46 -2.14
N ASP A 13 -14.98 -3.55 -3.48
CA ASP A 13 -14.14 -4.55 -4.15
C ASP A 13 -12.67 -4.13 -4.31
N VAL A 14 -12.38 -2.87 -3.99
CA VAL A 14 -11.04 -2.28 -4.06
C VAL A 14 -10.73 -1.63 -2.74
N ILE A 15 -9.50 -1.85 -2.27
CA ILE A 15 -8.98 -1.36 -1.00
C ILE A 15 -7.82 -0.42 -1.32
N MET A 16 -7.81 0.74 -0.69
CA MET A 16 -6.68 1.66 -0.71
C MET A 16 -6.20 1.84 0.72
N LEU A 17 -4.91 1.60 0.95
CA LEU A 17 -4.30 1.82 2.26
C LEU A 17 -4.06 3.33 2.43
N SER A 18 -4.37 3.84 3.62
CA SER A 18 -4.16 5.24 3.99
C SER A 18 -3.85 5.27 5.47
N ASP A 19 -2.61 5.63 5.80
CA ASP A 19 -2.26 5.94 7.17
C ASP A 19 -2.90 7.29 7.55
N ASP A 20 -3.15 7.50 8.84
CA ASP A 20 -3.93 8.64 9.34
C ASP A 20 -3.17 9.98 9.30
N ASP A 21 -1.85 9.93 9.11
CA ASP A 21 -0.97 11.08 9.00
C ASP A 21 -0.47 11.36 7.56
N ASP A 22 -0.96 10.62 6.57
CA ASP A 22 -0.64 10.78 5.16
C ASP A 22 -1.69 11.54 4.35
N TYR A 23 -1.30 11.98 3.15
CA TYR A 23 -2.16 12.73 2.23
C TYR A 23 -1.96 12.32 0.77
N PHE A 24 -3.06 12.17 0.04
CA PHE A 24 -3.03 11.86 -1.39
C PHE A 24 -2.93 13.11 -2.26
N THR A 25 -1.96 13.10 -3.19
CA THR A 25 -1.84 14.17 -4.18
C THR A 25 -3.07 14.23 -5.10
N PRO A 26 -3.37 15.39 -5.72
CA PRO A 26 -4.44 15.49 -6.70
C PRO A 26 -4.30 14.43 -7.80
N CYS A 27 -5.41 13.80 -8.16
CA CYS A 27 -5.49 12.72 -9.15
C CYS A 27 -4.84 11.37 -8.74
N HIS A 28 -4.36 11.22 -7.49
CA HIS A 28 -3.74 9.97 -7.04
C HIS A 28 -4.69 8.78 -7.20
N ILE A 29 -5.91 8.90 -6.64
CA ILE A 29 -6.91 7.83 -6.67
C ILE A 29 -7.27 7.45 -8.10
N GLU A 30 -7.48 8.42 -8.99
CA GLU A 30 -7.81 8.19 -10.39
C GLU A 30 -6.68 7.47 -11.15
N ARG A 31 -5.43 7.82 -10.85
CA ARG A 31 -4.25 7.16 -11.45
C ARG A 31 -4.11 5.73 -10.96
N MET A 32 -4.24 5.50 -9.65
CA MET A 32 -4.19 4.16 -9.07
C MET A 32 -5.33 3.28 -9.59
N SER A 33 -6.55 3.81 -9.65
CA SER A 33 -7.71 3.10 -10.20
C SER A 33 -7.49 2.69 -11.66
N LYS A 34 -6.89 3.57 -12.47
CA LYS A 34 -6.56 3.25 -13.86
C LYS A 34 -5.49 2.17 -13.98
N ALA A 35 -4.46 2.21 -13.14
CA ALA A 35 -3.43 1.16 -13.12
C ALA A 35 -3.99 -0.20 -12.70
N LEU A 36 -4.99 -0.21 -11.81
CA LEU A 36 -5.69 -1.41 -11.34
C LEU A 36 -6.60 -2.06 -12.42
N GLU A 37 -6.81 -1.41 -13.56
CA GLU A 37 -7.47 -2.06 -14.71
C GLU A 37 -6.60 -3.22 -15.25
N ASP A 38 -5.28 -3.01 -15.26
CA ASP A 38 -4.28 -3.96 -15.79
C ASP A 38 -3.64 -4.85 -14.71
N ALA A 39 -3.81 -4.52 -13.43
CA ALA A 39 -3.24 -5.26 -12.30
C ALA A 39 -4.25 -5.50 -11.16
N ASP A 40 -3.90 -6.39 -10.23
CA ASP A 40 -4.71 -6.67 -9.03
C ASP A 40 -4.16 -5.99 -7.77
N PHE A 41 -2.91 -5.55 -7.81
CA PHE A 41 -2.24 -4.75 -6.78
C PHE A 41 -1.36 -3.68 -7.46
N VAL A 42 -1.49 -2.43 -7.04
CA VAL A 42 -0.66 -1.31 -7.53
C VAL A 42 -0.17 -0.46 -6.37
N PHE A 43 1.05 0.04 -6.50
CA PHE A 43 1.67 0.98 -5.57
C PHE A 43 2.39 2.07 -6.36
N SER A 44 2.75 3.17 -5.69
CA SER A 44 3.39 4.31 -6.33
C SER A 44 4.58 4.80 -5.52
N ASP A 45 5.38 5.66 -6.15
CA ASP A 45 6.32 6.50 -5.44
C ASP A 45 5.61 7.38 -4.39
N ALA A 46 6.36 7.83 -3.40
CA ALA A 46 5.88 8.71 -2.35
C ALA A 46 6.79 9.93 -2.18
N GLU A 47 6.27 10.97 -1.52
CA GLU A 47 7.09 12.07 -1.02
C GLU A 47 7.17 11.99 0.50
N ILE A 48 8.37 11.91 1.05
CA ILE A 48 8.58 12.06 2.48
C ILE A 48 8.57 13.56 2.80
N VAL A 49 7.56 13.98 3.55
CA VAL A 49 7.35 15.38 3.92
C VAL A 49 7.79 15.60 5.35
N SER A 50 8.70 16.55 5.56
CA SER A 50 9.00 17.03 6.92
C SER A 50 8.07 18.18 7.28
N PHE A 51 7.63 18.23 8.53
CA PHE A 51 6.73 19.26 9.02
C PHE A 51 7.36 20.06 10.15
N GLU A 52 7.05 21.35 10.19
CA GLU A 52 7.20 22.20 11.36
C GLU A 52 5.83 22.31 12.05
N GLU A 53 5.77 21.96 13.33
CA GLU A 53 4.54 22.10 14.11
C GLU A 53 4.44 23.51 14.71
N LYS A 54 3.34 24.21 14.42
CA LYS A 54 2.99 25.50 15.02
C LYS A 54 1.62 25.40 15.67
N GLY A 55 1.62 25.17 16.97
CA GLY A 55 0.39 24.90 17.72
C GLY A 55 -0.22 23.57 17.27
N ALA A 56 -1.47 23.58 16.82
CA ALA A 56 -2.19 22.39 16.33
C ALA A 56 -2.08 22.20 14.80
N THR A 57 -1.20 22.95 14.12
CA THR A 57 -1.07 22.90 12.65
C THR A 57 0.32 22.48 12.25
N ARG A 58 0.40 21.49 11.34
CA ARG A 58 1.63 21.03 10.70
C ARG A 58 1.85 21.81 9.40
N PHE A 59 3.01 22.45 9.27
CA PHE A 59 3.40 23.19 8.06
C PHE A 59 4.52 22.43 7.33
N PRO A 60 4.34 22.06 6.05
CA PRO A 60 5.36 21.30 5.32
C PRO A 60 6.60 22.16 5.09
N LEU A 61 7.76 21.67 5.54
CA LEU A 61 9.04 22.37 5.48
C LEU A 61 9.89 21.91 4.29
N SER A 62 9.94 20.60 4.04
CA SER A 62 10.65 20.02 2.91
C SER A 62 9.96 18.76 2.40
N ARG A 63 10.24 18.41 1.15
CA ARG A 63 9.77 17.18 0.50
C ARG A 63 10.97 16.45 -0.08
N ARG A 64 11.02 15.15 0.09
CA ARG A 64 12.00 14.27 -0.54
C ARG A 64 11.26 13.21 -1.32
N LEU A 65 11.56 13.08 -2.61
CA LEU A 65 11.07 11.98 -3.41
C LEU A 65 11.63 10.65 -2.88
N PHE A 66 10.73 9.71 -2.64
CA PHE A 66 11.00 8.32 -2.34
C PHE A 66 10.45 7.49 -3.49
N ALA A 67 11.29 7.34 -4.51
CA ALA A 67 10.99 6.65 -5.75
C ALA A 67 12.10 5.65 -6.03
N TYR A 68 11.74 4.38 -6.14
CA TYR A 68 12.65 3.28 -6.38
C TYR A 68 12.13 2.44 -7.54
N THR A 69 13.05 1.79 -8.25
CA THR A 69 12.66 0.76 -9.22
C THR A 69 11.88 -0.33 -8.50
N ALA A 70 10.73 -0.69 -9.04
CA ALA A 70 9.90 -1.78 -8.55
C ALA A 70 10.54 -3.14 -8.91
N ASP A 71 11.64 -3.49 -8.24
CA ASP A 71 12.27 -4.80 -8.30
C ASP A 71 11.83 -5.64 -7.10
N ILE A 72 11.02 -6.65 -7.37
CA ILE A 72 10.43 -7.52 -6.34
C ILE A 72 11.50 -8.31 -5.58
N GLU A 73 12.57 -8.72 -6.24
CA GLU A 73 13.63 -9.51 -5.59
C GLU A 73 14.46 -8.63 -4.65
N ASP A 74 14.77 -7.40 -5.06
CA ASP A 74 15.41 -6.42 -4.17
C ASP A 74 14.49 -6.02 -3.00
N MET A 75 13.18 -5.84 -3.28
CA MET A 75 12.18 -5.52 -2.26
C MET A 75 12.03 -6.60 -1.18
N ARG A 76 12.39 -7.86 -1.44
CA ARG A 76 12.42 -8.94 -0.42
C ARG A 76 13.58 -8.79 0.56
N VAL A 77 14.63 -8.06 0.20
CA VAL A 77 15.82 -7.84 1.02
C VAL A 77 15.75 -6.50 1.75
N PHE A 78 15.31 -5.46 1.04
CA PHE A 78 15.20 -4.11 1.58
C PHE A 78 13.89 -3.47 1.14
N SER A 79 13.01 -3.19 2.10
CA SER A 79 11.73 -2.58 1.80
C SER A 79 11.89 -1.15 1.30
N THR A 80 11.67 -0.98 -0.01
CA THR A 80 11.45 0.32 -0.67
C THR A 80 9.96 0.55 -0.93
N TYR A 81 9.10 -0.20 -0.24
CA TYR A 81 7.66 -0.14 -0.37
C TYR A 81 7.07 0.84 0.67
N VAL A 82 6.17 1.72 0.20
CA VAL A 82 5.37 2.59 1.06
C VAL A 82 3.91 2.15 0.94
N PRO A 83 3.26 1.69 2.01
CA PRO A 83 1.91 1.14 1.92
C PRO A 83 0.86 2.18 1.60
N SER A 84 0.96 3.35 2.22
CA SER A 84 0.01 4.44 2.04
C SER A 84 -0.10 4.87 0.59
N GLY A 85 -1.32 4.91 0.06
CA GLY A 85 -1.61 5.19 -1.33
C GLY A 85 -1.56 3.97 -2.25
N SER A 86 -1.14 2.79 -1.77
CA SER A 86 -1.29 1.53 -2.51
C SER A 86 -2.77 1.15 -2.66
N MET A 87 -3.12 0.56 -3.80
CA MET A 87 -4.48 0.15 -4.12
C MET A 87 -4.49 -1.29 -4.62
N TYR A 88 -5.41 -2.12 -4.13
CA TYR A 88 -5.49 -3.51 -4.54
C TYR A 88 -6.93 -4.06 -4.47
N LYS A 89 -7.17 -5.17 -5.17
CA LYS A 89 -8.49 -5.82 -5.19
C LYS A 89 -8.71 -6.63 -3.93
N ARG A 90 -9.90 -6.54 -3.36
CA ARG A 90 -10.29 -7.27 -2.14
C ARG A 90 -10.12 -8.79 -2.31
N CYS A 91 -10.27 -9.33 -3.52
CA CYS A 91 -10.08 -10.76 -3.79
C CYS A 91 -8.70 -11.30 -3.39
N ILE A 92 -7.68 -10.45 -3.24
CA ILE A 92 -6.38 -10.89 -2.73
C ILE A 92 -6.51 -11.46 -1.32
N HIS A 93 -7.40 -10.92 -0.48
CA HIS A 93 -7.64 -11.46 0.86
C HIS A 93 -8.31 -12.84 0.86
N ASP A 94 -9.02 -13.20 -0.21
CA ASP A 94 -9.59 -14.55 -0.37
C ASP A 94 -8.49 -15.58 -0.67
N GLU A 95 -7.38 -15.13 -1.27
CA GLU A 95 -6.25 -15.97 -1.68
C GLU A 95 -5.17 -16.13 -0.59
N ILE A 96 -4.76 -15.02 0.04
CA ILE A 96 -3.63 -15.02 1.01
C ILE A 96 -4.05 -14.67 2.44
N GLY A 97 -5.33 -14.43 2.67
CA GLY A 97 -5.85 -14.03 3.97
C GLY A 97 -5.58 -12.57 4.31
N TYR A 98 -5.77 -12.23 5.59
CA TYR A 98 -5.56 -10.89 6.13
C TYR A 98 -4.10 -10.72 6.58
N PHE A 99 -3.73 -9.49 6.97
CA PHE A 99 -2.43 -9.20 7.56
C PHE A 99 -2.11 -10.12 8.77
N ASP A 100 -0.84 -10.39 9.03
CA ASP A 100 -0.42 -11.24 10.16
C ASP A 100 -0.61 -10.51 11.51
N PRO A 101 -1.46 -11.01 12.41
CA PRO A 101 -1.73 -10.33 13.69
C PRO A 101 -0.56 -10.39 14.67
N ALA A 102 0.42 -11.27 14.44
CA ALA A 102 1.64 -11.33 15.23
C ALA A 102 2.70 -10.32 14.77
N MET A 103 2.52 -9.70 13.60
CA MET A 103 3.46 -8.76 13.01
C MET A 103 3.08 -7.31 13.32
N HIS A 104 3.68 -6.75 14.37
CA HIS A 104 3.38 -5.38 14.83
C HIS A 104 3.95 -4.27 13.93
N HIS A 105 5.01 -4.57 13.20
CA HIS A 105 5.69 -3.66 12.27
C HIS A 105 5.91 -4.42 10.97
N TYR A 106 5.82 -3.74 9.82
CA TYR A 106 6.02 -4.33 8.50
C TYR A 106 4.94 -5.31 8.03
N TRP A 107 3.76 -5.30 8.66
CA TRP A 107 2.62 -6.13 8.25
C TRP A 107 2.25 -5.92 6.77
N ASP A 108 2.45 -4.70 6.29
CA ASP A 108 2.22 -4.27 4.91
C ASP A 108 3.25 -4.86 3.95
N TRP A 109 4.52 -4.83 4.35
CA TRP A 109 5.62 -5.38 3.57
C TRP A 109 5.57 -6.91 3.52
N ASP A 110 5.17 -7.57 4.61
CA ASP A 110 4.90 -9.00 4.63
C ASP A 110 3.77 -9.36 3.68
N PHE A 111 2.63 -8.66 3.78
CA PHE A 111 1.50 -8.85 2.86
C PHE A 111 1.91 -8.66 1.39
N PHE A 112 2.70 -7.62 1.10
CA PHE A 112 3.27 -7.39 -0.22
C PHE A 112 4.15 -8.55 -0.68
N CYS A 113 5.06 -9.05 0.18
CA CYS A 113 5.94 -10.16 -0.15
C CYS A 113 5.19 -11.47 -0.36
N VAL A 114 4.16 -11.74 0.46
CA VAL A 114 3.29 -12.93 0.32
C VAL A 114 2.54 -12.86 -1.01
N TYR A 115 1.92 -11.73 -1.35
CA TYR A 115 1.23 -11.54 -2.64
C TYR A 115 2.16 -11.79 -3.84
N HIS A 116 3.38 -11.24 -3.81
CA HIS A 116 4.36 -11.43 -4.88
C HIS A 116 5.01 -12.82 -4.90
N SER A 117 4.75 -13.65 -3.88
CA SER A 117 5.17 -15.05 -3.83
C SER A 117 4.10 -16.03 -4.31
N MET A 118 2.87 -15.57 -4.57
CA MET A 118 1.80 -16.47 -5.04
C MET A 118 2.10 -16.98 -6.46
N PRO A 119 1.63 -18.19 -6.83
CA PRO A 119 1.76 -18.71 -8.18
C PRO A 119 0.86 -17.96 -9.18
N GLU A 120 1.37 -17.71 -10.40
CA GLU A 120 0.66 -16.96 -11.46
C GLU A 120 -0.70 -17.54 -11.90
N SER A 121 -1.06 -18.74 -11.43
CA SER A 121 -2.34 -19.38 -11.71
C SER A 121 -3.52 -18.85 -10.89
N ASN A 122 -3.29 -17.97 -9.92
CA ASN A 122 -4.34 -17.48 -9.03
C ASN A 122 -5.23 -16.42 -9.71
N GLU A 123 -6.53 -16.47 -9.42
CA GLU A 123 -7.54 -15.63 -10.08
C GLU A 123 -7.34 -14.13 -9.83
N CYS A 124 -6.66 -13.77 -8.73
CA CYS A 124 -6.44 -12.40 -8.27
C CYS A 124 -4.93 -12.06 -8.17
N GLN A 125 -4.17 -12.30 -9.25
CA GLN A 125 -2.73 -11.98 -9.30
C GLN A 125 -2.23 -11.45 -10.66
N ARG A 126 -2.96 -10.54 -11.30
CA ARG A 126 -2.44 -9.77 -12.43
C ARG A 126 -1.41 -8.76 -11.94
N ARG A 127 -0.21 -8.81 -12.51
CA ARG A 127 0.90 -7.90 -12.23
C ARG A 127 1.03 -6.93 -13.41
N ALA A 128 1.21 -5.64 -13.12
CA ALA A 128 1.55 -4.62 -14.10
C ALA A 128 3.01 -4.75 -14.56
#